data_AF-A0A961CVV7-F1
#
_entry.id   AF-A0A961CVV7-F1
#
_cell.length_a   1.000
_cell.length_b   1.000
_cell.length_c   1.000
_cell.angle_alpha   90.00
_cell.angle_beta   90.00
_cell.angle_gamma   90.00
#
_symmetry.space_group_name_H-M   'P 1'
#
loop_
_entity.id
_entity.type
_entity.pdbx_description
1 polymer ?
#
loop_
_entity_poly.entity_id
_entity_poly.type
_entity_poly.pdbx_seq_one_letter_code
_entity_poly.pdbx_strand_id
1 'polypeptide(L)'
;MDTSRRRLEPLIGGGRTVLTRSLADVRLRDVGYEQTEWACSGHAESYRAPSGLPTDGRWTFEVRDHAEFTTRVLIRRPSDEGRFSGTVVVEWLNVSSGSDSAPVFGFSGPELTRAGHVWVGVSAQWAGIVA
;
A
#
# COMPACT_ATOMS: atom_id res chain seq x y z
N MET A 1 11.69 -18.91 3.99
CA MET A 1 10.90 -18.05 3.08
C MET A 1 11.91 -17.43 2.13
N ASP A 2 11.88 -17.80 0.85
CA ASP A 2 12.84 -17.30 -0.14
C ASP A 2 12.50 -15.85 -0.51
N THR A 3 13.30 -14.91 -0.03
CA THR A 3 13.13 -13.47 -0.28
C THR A 3 13.65 -13.05 -1.66
N SER A 4 14.30 -13.95 -2.42
CA SER A 4 14.85 -13.63 -3.75
C SER A 4 13.78 -13.32 -4.81
N ARG A 5 12.50 -13.58 -4.50
CA ARG A 5 11.35 -13.42 -5.41
C ARG A 5 10.54 -12.15 -5.22
N ARG A 6 10.94 -11.22 -4.34
CA ARG A 6 10.23 -9.96 -4.10
C ARG A 6 11.15 -8.79 -4.41
N ARG A 7 10.73 -7.92 -5.33
CA ARG A 7 11.53 -6.78 -5.80
C ARG A 7 10.78 -5.48 -5.54
N LEU A 8 11.48 -4.51 -4.97
CA LEU A 8 11.03 -3.12 -4.85
C LEU A 8 11.95 -2.26 -5.71
N GLU A 9 11.37 -1.54 -6.67
CA GLU A 9 12.10 -0.68 -7.60
C GLU A 9 11.57 0.75 -7.50
N PRO A 10 12.42 1.78 -7.32
CA PRO A 10 11.97 3.15 -7.30
C PRO A 10 11.31 3.53 -8.63
N LEU A 11 10.13 4.15 -8.55
CA LEU A 11 9.48 4.79 -9.68
C LEU A 11 9.83 6.28 -9.67
N ILE A 12 10.67 6.68 -10.62
CA ILE A 12 11.22 8.05 -10.72
C ILE A 12 10.69 8.84 -11.94
N GLY A 13 9.88 8.20 -12.80
CA GLY A 13 9.26 8.81 -13.98
C GLY A 13 7.85 9.37 -13.72
N GLY A 14 7.12 9.75 -14.77
CA GLY A 14 5.68 10.09 -14.69
C GLY A 14 5.33 11.48 -14.16
N GLY A 15 6.32 12.31 -13.79
CA GLY A 15 6.14 13.70 -13.39
C GLY A 15 5.60 13.87 -11.96
N ARG A 16 4.49 13.22 -11.60
CA ARG A 16 3.88 13.23 -10.24
C ARG A 16 3.03 11.98 -9.97
N THR A 17 3.00 11.56 -8.70
CA THR A 17 2.01 10.61 -8.19
C THR A 17 0.60 11.23 -8.25
N VAL A 18 -0.36 10.53 -8.83
CA VAL A 18 -1.79 10.87 -8.74
C VAL A 18 -2.41 10.06 -7.61
N LEU A 19 -2.82 10.76 -6.55
CA LEU A 19 -3.55 10.21 -5.41
C LEU A 19 -4.61 11.22 -5.00
N THR A 20 -5.87 10.82 -4.98
CA THR A 20 -6.97 11.66 -4.47
C THR A 20 -6.75 11.93 -2.99
N ARG A 21 -6.78 13.21 -2.64
CA ARG A 21 -6.44 13.71 -1.29
C ARG A 21 -7.70 14.13 -0.53
N SER A 22 -7.65 14.00 0.79
CA SER A 22 -8.61 14.64 1.68
C SER A 22 -8.25 16.12 1.88
N LEU A 23 -9.21 16.96 2.24
CA LEU A 23 -8.93 18.32 2.71
C LEU A 23 -8.15 18.33 4.04
N ALA A 24 -8.22 17.25 4.81
CA ALA A 24 -7.48 17.07 6.05
C ALA A 24 -6.06 16.53 5.86
N ASP A 25 -5.63 16.29 4.61
CA ASP A 25 -4.27 15.83 4.31
C ASP A 25 -3.22 16.83 4.81
N VAL A 26 -2.24 16.32 5.56
CA VAL A 26 -1.05 17.11 5.91
C VAL A 26 -0.17 17.38 4.68
N ARG A 27 0.48 18.55 4.66
CA ARG A 27 1.59 18.80 3.74
C ARG A 27 2.84 18.12 4.30
N LEU A 28 3.28 17.03 3.67
CA LEU A 28 4.33 16.15 4.20
C LEU A 28 5.62 16.90 4.58
N ARG A 29 6.08 17.81 3.71
CA ARG A 29 7.30 18.59 3.96
C ARG A 29 7.19 19.45 5.23
N ASP A 30 6.02 20.00 5.51
CA ASP A 30 5.78 20.84 6.69
C ASP A 30 5.84 20.05 8.00
N VAL A 31 5.62 18.73 7.94
CA VAL A 31 5.66 17.83 9.11
C VAL A 31 6.92 16.96 9.15
N GLY A 32 7.90 17.26 8.28
CA GLY A 32 9.17 16.53 8.20
C GLY A 32 9.04 15.11 7.65
N TYR A 33 8.09 14.91 6.73
CA TYR A 33 7.86 13.67 6.02
C TYR A 33 8.16 13.80 4.53
N GLU A 34 8.53 12.69 3.92
CA GLU A 34 8.72 12.54 2.49
C GLU A 34 7.84 11.43 1.92
N GLN A 35 7.63 11.46 0.61
CA GLN A 35 6.93 10.41 -0.14
C GLN A 35 7.85 9.87 -1.23
N THR A 36 7.88 8.55 -1.36
CA THR A 36 8.49 7.84 -2.48
C THR A 36 7.49 6.89 -3.12
N GLU A 37 7.69 6.58 -4.38
CA GLU A 37 6.83 5.71 -5.18
C GLU A 37 7.67 4.55 -5.72
N TRP A 38 7.12 3.33 -5.67
CA TRP A 38 7.85 2.12 -6.00
C TRP A 38 6.97 1.14 -6.76
N ALA A 39 7.58 0.40 -7.68
CA ALA A 39 7.03 -0.84 -8.20
C ALA A 39 7.38 -1.97 -7.23
N CYS A 40 6.37 -2.70 -6.79
CA CYS A 40 6.50 -3.91 -5.99
C CYS A 40 6.09 -5.10 -6.85
N SER A 41 7.05 -5.96 -7.13
CA SER A 41 6.85 -7.14 -7.97
C SER A 41 7.13 -8.42 -7.19
N GLY A 42 6.42 -9.47 -7.56
CA GLY A 42 6.63 -10.78 -7.00
C GLY A 42 5.68 -11.81 -7.58
N HIS A 43 5.42 -12.84 -6.77
CA HIS A 43 4.59 -13.96 -7.17
C HIS A 43 3.43 -14.13 -6.19
N ALA A 44 2.21 -14.13 -6.70
CA ALA A 44 0.98 -14.32 -5.96
C ALA A 44 0.54 -15.78 -6.02
N GLU A 45 -0.05 -16.24 -4.93
CA GLU A 45 -0.70 -17.54 -4.83
C GLU A 45 -2.22 -17.32 -4.85
N SER A 46 -2.91 -18.12 -5.65
CA SER A 46 -4.35 -18.25 -5.54
C SER A 46 -4.67 -19.47 -4.69
N TYR A 47 -5.79 -19.40 -3.97
CA TYR A 47 -6.24 -20.47 -3.10
C TYR A 47 -7.56 -21.04 -3.60
N ARG A 48 -7.76 -22.34 -3.37
CA ARG A 48 -9.07 -23.01 -3.50
C ARG A 48 -9.49 -23.58 -2.16
N ALA A 49 -10.79 -23.66 -1.93
CA ALA A 49 -11.37 -24.32 -0.77
C ALA A 49 -11.94 -25.68 -1.19
N PRO A 50 -11.18 -26.79 -1.10
CA PRO A 50 -11.63 -28.09 -1.59
C PRO A 50 -12.87 -28.60 -0.86
N SER A 51 -13.04 -28.22 0.40
CA SER A 51 -14.19 -28.57 1.25
C SER A 51 -15.35 -27.55 1.15
N GLY A 52 -15.26 -26.56 0.24
CA GLY A 52 -16.20 -25.44 0.17
C GLY A 52 -15.96 -24.38 1.24
N LEU A 53 -16.89 -23.42 1.34
CA LEU A 53 -16.86 -22.32 2.31
C LEU A 53 -18.02 -22.46 3.30
N PRO A 54 -17.89 -23.28 4.36
CA PRO A 54 -18.93 -23.41 5.38
C PRO A 54 -19.20 -22.07 6.10
N THR A 55 -20.39 -21.96 6.70
CA THR A 55 -20.90 -20.74 7.36
C THR A 55 -20.41 -20.58 8.80
N ASP A 56 -19.62 -21.52 9.33
CA ASP A 56 -19.05 -21.47 10.68
C ASP A 56 -17.81 -20.57 10.79
N GLY A 57 -17.42 -19.94 9.66
CA GLY A 57 -16.27 -19.03 9.57
C GLY A 57 -14.91 -19.73 9.59
N ARG A 58 -14.87 -21.07 9.50
CA ARG A 58 -13.61 -21.83 9.43
C ARG A 58 -13.41 -22.38 8.03
N TRP A 59 -12.36 -21.91 7.37
CA TRP A 59 -12.04 -22.34 6.01
C TRP A 59 -10.68 -23.00 5.93
N THR A 60 -10.60 -24.06 5.13
CA THR A 60 -9.34 -24.70 4.75
C THR A 60 -9.06 -24.37 3.30
N PHE A 61 -7.84 -23.88 3.05
CA PHE A 61 -7.39 -23.47 1.73
C PHE A 61 -6.19 -24.31 1.31
N GLU A 62 -6.15 -24.62 0.03
CA GLU A 62 -4.98 -25.17 -0.65
C GLU A 62 -4.51 -24.17 -1.71
N VAL A 63 -3.19 -24.04 -1.87
CA VAL A 63 -2.62 -23.31 -3.00
C VAL A 63 -3.06 -24.01 -4.29
N ARG A 64 -3.55 -23.21 -5.25
CA ARG A 64 -4.03 -23.70 -6.55
C ARG A 64 -3.06 -23.29 -7.65
N ASP A 65 -3.00 -21.99 -7.93
CA ASP A 65 -2.18 -21.41 -8.99
C ASP A 65 -1.27 -20.32 -8.46
N HIS A 66 -0.40 -19.88 -9.37
CA HIS A 66 0.80 -19.12 -9.16
C HIS A 66 0.88 -18.09 -10.30
N ALA A 67 0.97 -16.80 -9.98
CA ALA A 67 1.04 -15.74 -10.99
C ALA A 67 2.03 -14.64 -10.61
N GLU A 68 2.78 -14.12 -11.57
CA GLU A 68 3.58 -12.92 -11.33
C GLU A 68 2.68 -11.70 -11.23
N PHE A 69 3.06 -10.75 -10.37
CA PHE A 69 2.38 -9.47 -10.26
C PHE A 69 3.39 -8.33 -10.15
N THR A 70 2.95 -7.15 -10.58
CA THR A 70 3.58 -5.88 -10.24
C THR A 70 2.47 -4.92 -9.81
N THR A 71 2.67 -4.22 -8.70
CA THR A 71 1.77 -3.17 -8.21
C THR A 71 2.57 -1.94 -7.79
N ARG A 72 1.89 -0.81 -7.65
CA ARG A 72 2.47 0.41 -7.10
C ARG A 72 2.33 0.43 -5.58
N VAL A 73 3.39 0.88 -4.90
CA VAL A 73 3.36 1.26 -3.49
C VAL A 73 3.87 2.69 -3.28
N LEU A 74 3.19 3.44 -2.43
CA LEU A 74 3.58 4.77 -1.97
C LEU A 74 4.04 4.68 -0.53
N ILE A 75 5.26 5.14 -0.24
CA ILE A 75 5.81 5.14 1.10
C ILE A 75 5.89 6.58 1.59
N ARG A 76 5.16 6.89 2.66
CA ARG A 76 5.28 8.14 3.41
C ARG A 76 5.98 7.87 4.73
N ARG A 77 7.16 8.47 4.93
CA ARG A 77 8.00 8.22 6.10
C ARG A 77 8.61 9.52 6.65
N PRO A 78 9.05 9.56 7.92
CA PRO A 78 9.89 10.65 8.40
C PRO A 78 11.14 10.81 7.53
N SER A 79 11.49 12.05 7.18
CA SER A 79 12.75 12.35 6.49
C SER A 79 13.97 12.16 7.40
N ASP A 80 13.80 12.32 8.71
CA ASP A 80 14.77 11.91 9.72
C ASP A 80 14.40 10.52 10.24
N GLU A 81 15.24 9.53 9.95
CA GLU A 81 15.03 8.13 10.33
C GLU A 81 14.97 7.94 11.86
N GLY A 82 15.60 8.82 12.64
CA GLY A 82 15.54 8.80 14.11
C GLY A 82 14.15 9.07 14.68
N ARG A 83 13.22 9.62 13.87
CA ARG A 83 11.82 9.84 14.25
C ARG A 83 10.92 8.62 13.97
N PHE A 84 11.44 7.56 13.36
CA PHE A 84 10.63 6.38 13.08
C PHE A 84 10.24 5.65 14.37
N SER A 85 8.94 5.49 14.58
CA SER A 85 8.34 4.82 15.73
C SER A 85 8.46 3.30 15.75
N GLY A 86 8.93 2.66 14.67
CA GLY A 86 8.87 1.20 14.50
C GLY A 86 7.53 0.67 13.96
N THR A 87 6.52 1.54 13.78
CA THR A 87 5.19 1.13 13.29
C THR A 87 4.98 1.48 11.82
N VAL A 88 4.57 0.47 11.04
CA VAL A 88 4.17 0.62 9.64
C VAL A 88 2.67 0.41 9.50
N VAL A 89 1.98 1.40 8.95
CA VAL A 89 0.55 1.31 8.59
C VAL A 89 0.46 1.03 7.09
N VAL A 90 -0.09 -0.12 6.73
CA VAL A 90 -0.31 -0.50 5.33
C VAL A 90 -1.78 -0.27 4.97
N GLU A 91 -2.02 0.54 3.95
CA GLU A 91 -3.35 0.89 3.46
C GLU A 91 -3.57 0.33 2.06
N TRP A 92 -4.66 -0.43 1.87
CA TRP A 92 -5.19 -0.68 0.54
C TRP A 92 -5.92 0.57 0.06
N LEU A 93 -5.41 1.18 -1.02
CA LEU A 93 -6.00 2.37 -1.62
C LEU A 93 -7.39 2.11 -2.22
N ASN A 94 -8.32 3.00 -1.91
CA ASN A 94 -9.69 2.94 -2.41
C ASN A 94 -9.76 3.50 -3.84
N VAL A 95 -10.49 2.84 -4.73
CA VAL A 95 -10.62 3.19 -6.16
C VAL A 95 -12.06 3.50 -6.59
N SER A 96 -13.00 3.71 -5.66
CA SER A 96 -14.42 3.89 -5.98
C SER A 96 -14.69 5.11 -6.87
N SER A 97 -13.81 6.11 -6.87
CA SER A 97 -13.87 7.27 -7.77
C SER A 97 -13.19 7.06 -9.13
N GLY A 98 -12.72 5.84 -9.41
CA GLY A 98 -11.92 5.51 -10.59
C GLY A 98 -10.44 5.86 -10.47
N SER A 99 -9.97 6.37 -9.33
CA SER A 99 -8.57 6.70 -9.07
C SER A 99 -8.17 6.29 -7.66
N ASP A 100 -6.89 6.05 -7.41
CA ASP A 100 -6.41 5.74 -6.05
C ASP A 100 -6.69 6.89 -5.08
N SER A 101 -7.21 6.53 -3.91
CA SER A 101 -7.47 7.43 -2.78
C SER A 101 -7.03 6.77 -1.47
N ALA A 102 -6.51 7.59 -0.55
CA ALA A 102 -5.98 7.14 0.73
C ALA A 102 -6.84 7.65 1.91
N PRO A 103 -8.07 7.16 2.12
CA PRO A 103 -8.92 7.63 3.22
C PRO A 103 -8.28 7.44 4.59
N VAL A 104 -7.54 6.35 4.85
CA VAL A 104 -6.91 6.14 6.17
C VAL A 104 -5.86 7.21 6.43
N PHE A 105 -4.96 7.47 5.47
CA PHE A 105 -4.04 8.58 5.62
C PHE A 105 -4.76 9.94 5.64
N GLY A 106 -5.79 10.12 4.83
CA GLY A 106 -6.49 11.41 4.72
C GLY A 106 -7.17 11.84 6.02
N PHE A 107 -7.65 10.89 6.84
CA PHE A 107 -8.24 11.19 8.15
C PHE A 107 -7.25 11.08 9.31
N SER A 108 -6.31 10.14 9.25
CA SER A 108 -5.39 9.86 10.36
C SER A 108 -3.99 10.44 10.16
N GLY A 109 -3.71 11.05 9.02
CA GLY A 109 -2.39 11.57 8.62
C GLY A 109 -1.73 12.47 9.67
N PRO A 110 -2.43 13.44 10.28
CA PRO A 110 -1.87 14.23 11.38
C PRO A 110 -1.37 13.36 12.54
N GLU A 111 -2.14 12.34 12.93
CA GLU A 111 -1.76 11.45 14.03
C GLU A 111 -0.61 10.52 13.64
N LEU A 112 -0.69 9.90 12.46
CA LEU A 112 0.36 9.01 11.93
C LEU A 112 1.71 9.74 11.85
N THR A 113 1.69 10.99 11.38
CA THR A 113 2.91 11.81 11.23
C THR A 113 3.44 12.37 12.55
N ARG A 114 2.55 12.75 13.48
CA ARG A 114 2.92 13.15 14.85
C ARG A 114 3.57 12.01 15.61
N ALA A 115 3.06 10.79 15.47
CA ALA A 115 3.58 9.60 16.14
C ALA A 115 4.86 9.04 15.51
N GLY A 116 5.27 9.49 14.32
CA GLY A 116 6.46 8.95 13.65
C GLY A 116 6.21 7.62 12.94
N HIS A 117 4.96 7.31 12.56
CA HIS A 117 4.63 6.08 11.83
C HIS A 117 5.03 6.21 10.36
N VAL A 118 5.41 5.09 9.75
CA VAL A 118 5.50 4.99 8.28
C VAL A 118 4.15 4.56 7.75
N TRP A 119 3.70 5.19 6.67
CA TRP A 119 2.50 4.78 5.95
C TRP A 119 2.88 4.23 4.58
N VAL A 120 2.24 3.13 4.19
CA VAL A 120 2.43 2.47 2.89
C VAL A 120 1.07 2.31 2.21
N GLY A 121 0.82 3.08 1.18
CA GLY A 121 -0.35 2.92 0.31
C GLY A 121 -0.09 1.91 -0.80
N VAL A 122 -0.98 0.94 -0.98
CA VAL A 122 -0.87 -0.12 -2.00
C VAL A 122 -2.00 0.01 -3.02
N SER A 123 -1.63 0.12 -4.30
CA SER A 123 -2.56 0.12 -5.43
C SER A 123 -3.03 -1.31 -5.74
N ALA A 124 -3.86 -1.89 -4.87
CA ALA A 124 -4.23 -3.29 -4.95
C ALA A 124 -5.28 -3.61 -6.04
N GLN A 125 -5.82 -2.59 -6.72
CA GLN A 125 -6.78 -2.76 -7.81
C GLN A 125 -6.28 -2.06 -9.08
N TRP A 126 -6.46 -2.75 -10.21
CA TRP A 126 -6.04 -2.27 -11.53
C TRP A 126 -6.57 -0.86 -11.86
N ALA A 127 -7.82 -0.57 -11.49
CA ALA A 127 -8.46 0.72 -11.78
C ALA A 127 -7.67 1.93 -11.27
N GLY A 128 -6.99 1.81 -10.13
CA GLY A 128 -6.20 2.90 -9.55
C GLY A 128 -4.87 3.18 -10.25
N ILE A 129 -4.45 2.28 -11.17
CA ILE A 129 -3.18 2.35 -11.89
C ILE A 129 -3.38 2.85 -13.33
N VAL A 130 -4.52 2.55 -13.97
CA VAL A 130 -4.76 2.87 -15.39
C VAL A 130 -5.60 4.10 -15.68
N ALA A 131 -6.08 4.77 -14.63
CA ALA A 131 -6.85 6.00 -14.75
C ALA A 131 -5.98 7.24 -14.98
#